data_AF-A0A8X6GS87-F1
#
_entry.id   AF-A0A8X6GS87-F1
#
_cell.length_a   1.000
_cell.length_b   1.000
_cell.length_c   1.000
_cell.angle_alpha   90.00
_cell.angle_beta   90.00
_cell.angle_gamma   90.00
#
_symmetry.space_group_name_H-M   'P 1'
#
loop_
_entity.id
_entity.type
_entity.pdbx_description
1 polymer ?
#
loop_
_entity_poly.entity_id
_entity_poly.type
_entity_poly.pdbx_seq_one_letter_code
_entity_poly.pdbx_strand_id
1 'polypeptide(L)'
;LGPLYIAPVYSATKHAIVGYTRSLGHEFHFEKTGISVNAICPSLVDTDIYRTFPSKCVDADEATRFGAPLKTLKPEDVANALLKLLEDGKNGAILRIDTNGLNYI
;
A
#
# COMPACT_ATOMS: atom_id res chain seq x y z
N LEU A 1 6.51 -5.25 0.46
CA LEU A 1 5.55 -5.17 -0.67
C LEU A 1 6.01 -6.17 -1.70
N GLY A 2 5.18 -7.13 -2.09
CA GLY A 2 5.51 -7.98 -3.22
C GLY A 2 5.33 -7.20 -4.52
N PRO A 3 6.22 -7.35 -5.52
CA PRO A 3 5.99 -6.76 -6.83
C PRO A 3 4.81 -7.47 -7.53
N LEU A 4 3.95 -6.69 -8.18
CA LEU A 4 3.02 -7.20 -9.18
C LEU A 4 3.75 -7.23 -10.53
N TYR A 5 4.24 -8.40 -10.92
CA TYR A 5 5.03 -8.57 -12.16
C TYR A 5 4.22 -8.19 -13.42
N ILE A 6 2.90 -8.38 -13.40
CA ILE A 6 1.96 -7.94 -14.45
C ILE A 6 1.83 -6.41 -14.56
N ALA A 7 2.29 -5.66 -13.57
CA ALA A 7 2.21 -4.21 -13.51
C ALA A 7 3.51 -3.60 -12.96
N PRO A 8 4.62 -3.67 -13.70
CA PRO A 8 5.95 -3.28 -13.22
C PRO A 8 6.04 -1.78 -12.91
N VAL A 9 5.41 -0.91 -13.70
CA VAL A 9 5.39 0.55 -13.44
C VAL A 9 4.59 0.88 -12.18
N TYR A 10 3.43 0.24 -12.00
CA TYR A 10 2.65 0.38 -10.76
C TYR A 10 3.47 -0.10 -9.55
N SER A 11 4.13 -1.25 -9.66
CA SER A 11 4.97 -1.79 -8.59
C SER A 11 6.14 -0.87 -8.25
N ALA A 12 6.85 -0.36 -9.25
CA ALA A 12 7.98 0.55 -9.08
C ALA A 12 7.54 1.84 -8.37
N THR A 13 6.45 2.46 -8.83
CA THR A 13 5.94 3.70 -8.24
C THR A 13 5.46 3.51 -6.80
N LYS A 14 4.80 2.39 -6.47
CA LYS A 14 4.39 2.10 -5.09
C LYS A 14 5.56 1.81 -4.15
N HIS A 15 6.64 1.19 -4.63
CA HIS A 15 7.87 1.05 -3.86
C HIS A 15 8.59 2.39 -3.67
N ALA A 16 8.57 3.27 -4.67
CA ALA A 16 9.16 4.60 -4.57
C ALA A 16 8.51 5.43 -3.45
N ILE A 17 7.18 5.37 -3.30
CA ILE A 17 6.47 6.04 -2.20
C ILE A 17 6.92 5.50 -0.83
N VAL A 18 7.15 4.20 -0.67
CA VAL A 18 7.66 3.64 0.60
C VAL A 18 9.05 4.16 0.94
N GLY A 19 9.96 4.18 -0.04
CA GLY A 19 11.30 4.77 0.15
C GLY A 19 11.21 6.25 0.54
N TYR A 20 10.40 7.00 -0.20
CA TYR A 20 10.17 8.43 0.03
C TYR A 20 9.59 8.72 1.43
N THR A 21 8.56 7.98 1.85
CA THR A 21 7.95 8.08 3.18
C THR A 21 8.98 7.83 4.28
N ARG A 22 9.80 6.79 4.18
CA ARG A 22 10.84 6.50 5.18
C ARG A 22 11.90 7.59 5.25
N SER A 23 12.34 8.09 4.09
CA SER A 23 13.31 9.19 4.05
C SER A 23 12.76 10.45 4.69
N LEU A 24 11.54 10.86 4.34
CA LEU A 24 10.90 12.04 4.94
C LEU A 24 10.51 11.85 6.40
N GLY A 25 10.14 10.64 6.80
CA GLY A 25 9.81 10.30 8.18
C GLY A 25 11.03 10.09 9.07
N HIS A 26 12.25 10.37 8.59
CA HIS A 26 13.45 10.34 9.41
C HIS A 26 13.39 11.42 10.50
N GLU A 27 13.94 11.13 11.69
CA GLU A 27 13.91 12.01 12.87
C GLU A 27 14.43 13.43 12.56
N PHE A 28 15.53 13.53 11.82
CA PHE A 28 16.07 14.80 11.30
C PHE A 28 15.03 15.74 10.67
N HIS A 29 14.09 15.21 9.87
CA HIS A 29 13.05 16.03 9.25
C HIS A 29 11.92 16.36 10.23
N PHE A 30 11.58 15.42 11.10
CA PHE A 30 10.57 15.61 12.13
C PHE A 30 10.98 16.69 13.13
N GLU A 31 12.21 16.67 13.64
CA GLU A 31 12.72 17.69 14.58
C GLU A 31 12.63 19.11 14.03
N LYS A 32 12.75 19.28 12.71
CA LYS A 32 12.69 20.59 12.05
C LYS A 32 11.28 21.07 11.75
N THR A 33 10.34 20.15 11.54
CA THR A 33 9.02 20.47 10.98
C THR A 33 7.87 20.17 11.93
N GLY A 34 8.06 19.28 12.89
CA GLY A 34 7.00 18.70 13.72
C GLY A 34 6.01 17.82 12.94
N ILE A 35 6.27 17.49 11.67
CA ILE A 35 5.36 16.74 10.80
C ILE A 35 5.80 15.28 10.71
N SER A 36 4.94 14.35 11.12
CA SER A 36 5.16 12.92 10.91
C SER A 36 4.71 12.49 9.51
N VAL A 37 5.48 11.59 8.90
CA VAL A 37 5.18 11.07 7.56
C VAL A 37 5.15 9.55 7.61
N ASN A 38 4.00 8.98 7.27
CA ASN A 38 3.74 7.53 7.33
C ASN A 38 3.04 7.07 6.04
N ALA A 39 3.01 5.75 5.80
CA ALA A 39 2.29 5.16 4.67
C ALA A 39 1.54 3.90 5.05
N ILE A 40 0.45 3.64 4.32
CA ILE A 40 -0.32 2.40 4.40
C ILE A 40 -0.16 1.64 3.08
N CYS A 41 0.12 0.35 3.21
CA CYS A 41 0.40 -0.57 2.12
C CYS A 41 -0.66 -1.68 2.11
N PRO A 42 -1.85 -1.43 1.52
CA PRO A 42 -2.88 -2.45 1.44
C PRO A 42 -2.56 -3.51 0.38
N SER A 43 -3.02 -4.74 0.65
CA SER A 43 -3.21 -5.79 -0.36
C SER A 43 -4.40 -5.45 -1.27
N LEU A 44 -4.87 -6.40 -2.06
CA LEU A 44 -6.01 -6.22 -2.96
C LEU A 44 -7.25 -5.72 -2.19
N VAL A 45 -7.87 -4.65 -2.68
CA VAL A 45 -9.07 -4.02 -2.08
C VAL A 45 -10.19 -4.00 -3.12
N ASP A 46 -11.41 -4.39 -2.74
CA ASP A 46 -12.60 -4.34 -3.61
C ASP A 46 -12.99 -2.88 -3.90
N THR A 47 -12.40 -2.37 -4.97
CA THR A 47 -12.57 -1.01 -5.49
C THR A 47 -12.56 -1.06 -7.02
N ASP A 48 -12.96 0.02 -7.67
CA ASP A 48 -12.92 0.12 -9.14
C ASP A 48 -11.49 -0.01 -9.71
N ILE A 49 -10.46 0.30 -8.93
CA ILE A 49 -9.06 0.07 -9.33
C ILE A 49 -8.86 -1.42 -9.59
N TYR A 50 -9.32 -2.31 -8.70
CA TYR A 50 -9.19 -3.74 -8.86
C TYR A 50 -9.94 -4.25 -10.10
N ARG A 51 -11.17 -3.76 -10.30
CA ARG A 51 -12.05 -4.14 -11.43
C ARG A 51 -11.49 -3.73 -12.78
N THR A 52 -10.81 -2.59 -12.83
CA THR A 52 -10.21 -2.04 -14.06
C THR A 52 -8.72 -2.33 -14.19
N PHE A 53 -8.12 -3.05 -13.24
CA PHE A 53 -6.67 -3.30 -13.21
C PHE A 53 -6.18 -4.14 -14.39
N PRO A 54 -6.87 -5.22 -14.82
CA PRO A 54 -6.34 -6.08 -15.87
C PRO A 54 -6.07 -5.36 -17.19
N SER A 55 -6.93 -4.42 -17.59
CA SER A 55 -6.75 -3.63 -18.82
C SER A 55 -5.61 -2.61 -18.76
N LYS A 56 -5.01 -2.40 -17.58
CA LYS A 56 -3.88 -1.49 -17.34
C LYS A 56 -2.57 -2.23 -17.09
N CYS A 57 -2.59 -3.57 -17.13
CA CYS A 57 -1.41 -4.41 -17.00
C CYS A 57 -0.66 -4.53 -18.33
N VAL A 58 0.58 -5.01 -18.28
CA VAL A 58 1.39 -5.22 -19.50
C VAL A 58 0.81 -6.30 -20.42
N ASP A 59 0.07 -7.24 -19.83
CA ASP A 59 -0.68 -8.29 -20.50
C ASP A 59 -2.02 -8.46 -19.76
N ALA A 60 -3.11 -8.18 -20.46
CA ALA A 60 -4.46 -8.22 -19.89
C ALA A 60 -4.98 -9.64 -19.67
N ASP A 61 -4.59 -10.60 -20.50
CA ASP A 61 -5.00 -11.99 -20.37
C ASP A 61 -4.30 -12.62 -19.16
N GLU A 62 -3.01 -12.35 -18.99
CA GLU A 62 -2.26 -12.79 -17.81
C GLU A 62 -2.76 -12.13 -16.52
N ALA A 63 -3.09 -10.83 -16.57
CA ALA A 63 -3.69 -10.14 -15.43
C ALA A 63 -5.08 -10.69 -15.06
N THR A 64 -5.86 -11.09 -16.06
CA THR A 64 -7.17 -11.72 -15.83
C THR A 64 -7.01 -13.09 -15.17
N ARG A 65 -6.01 -13.88 -15.58
CA ARG A 65 -5.67 -15.17 -14.95
C ARG A 65 -5.18 -15.00 -13.51
N PHE A 66 -4.40 -13.96 -13.25
CA PHE A 66 -3.96 -13.59 -11.90
C PHE A 66 -5.15 -13.21 -10.99
N GLY A 67 -6.25 -12.68 -11.55
CA GLY A 67 -7.42 -12.20 -10.82
C GLY A 67 -8.42 -13.26 -10.32
N ALA A 68 -8.22 -14.55 -10.59
CA ALA A 68 -9.13 -15.63 -10.14
C ALA A 68 -9.03 -15.87 -8.62
N PRO A 69 -10.17 -16.15 -7.94
CA PRO A 69 -10.67 -15.36 -6.82
C PRO A 69 -9.66 -15.23 -5.68
N LEU A 70 -8.90 -14.15 -5.68
CA LEU A 70 -8.06 -13.75 -4.55
C LEU A 70 -8.95 -13.09 -3.50
N LYS A 71 -8.70 -13.39 -2.22
CA LYS A 71 -9.37 -12.69 -1.12
C LYS A 71 -9.00 -11.21 -1.17
N THR A 72 -10.02 -10.35 -1.19
CA THR A 72 -9.86 -8.90 -1.14
C THR A 72 -10.21 -8.37 0.25
N LEU A 73 -9.59 -7.24 0.59
CA LEU A 73 -10.04 -6.38 1.68
C LEU A 73 -11.23 -5.55 1.21
N LYS A 74 -12.02 -5.04 2.15
CA LYS A 74 -12.97 -3.97 1.89
C LYS A 74 -12.31 -2.60 2.11
N PRO A 75 -12.81 -1.52 1.51
CA PRO A 75 -12.30 -0.17 1.76
C PRO A 75 -12.30 0.20 3.26
N GLU A 76 -13.27 -0.29 4.03
CA GLU A 76 -13.37 -0.02 5.47
C GLU A 76 -12.22 -0.65 6.27
N ASP A 77 -11.67 -1.79 5.81
CA ASP A 77 -10.51 -2.42 6.45
C ASP A 77 -9.29 -1.49 6.37
N VAL A 78 -9.10 -0.82 5.23
CA VAL A 78 -8.02 0.16 5.02
C VAL A 78 -8.26 1.42 5.85
N ALA A 79 -9.52 1.88 5.95
CA ALA A 79 -9.87 3.02 6.81
C ALA A 79 -9.57 2.72 8.29
N ASN A 80 -9.91 1.52 8.77
CA ASN A 80 -9.58 1.09 10.14
C ASN A 80 -8.08 0.99 10.37
N ALA A 81 -7.31 0.51 9.37
CA ALA A 81 -5.85 0.50 9.44
C ALA A 81 -5.27 1.91 9.55
N LEU A 82 -5.86 2.89 8.85
CA LEU A 82 -5.46 4.29 8.95
C LEU A 82 -5.71 4.86 10.34
N LEU A 83 -6.88 4.62 10.92
CA LEU A 83 -7.16 5.03 12.30
C LEU A 83 -6.13 4.44 13.27
N LYS A 84 -5.83 3.14 13.14
CA LYS A 84 -4.81 2.47 13.97
C LYS A 84 -3.42 3.09 13.81
N LEU A 85 -3.01 3.42 12.58
CA LEU A 85 -1.73 4.08 12.31
C LEU A 85 -1.63 5.45 12.99
N LEU A 86 -2.73 6.22 12.96
CA LEU A 86 -2.80 7.54 13.60
C LEU A 86 -2.76 7.42 15.13
N GLU A 87 -3.50 6.47 15.71
CA GLU A 87 -3.52 6.20 17.15
C GLU A 87 -2.15 5.74 17.67
N ASP A 88 -1.41 4.97 16.88
CA ASP A 88 -0.07 4.49 17.25
C ASP A 88 0.98 5.62 17.30
N GLY A 89 0.70 6.80 16.73
CA GLY A 89 1.54 7.99 16.87
C GLY A 89 2.97 7.84 16.31
N LYS A 90 3.20 6.90 15.40
CA LYS A 90 4.53 6.62 14.84
C LYS A 90 4.94 7.66 13.79
N ASN A 91 6.24 7.76 13.54
CA ASN A 91 6.83 8.54 12.46
C ASN A 91 7.70 7.64 11.57
N GLY A 92 7.66 7.85 10.25
CA GLY A 92 8.39 7.02 9.26
C GLY A 92 7.85 5.60 9.10
N ALA A 93 6.68 5.30 9.65
CA ALA A 93 6.13 3.95 9.69
C ALA A 93 5.45 3.56 8.38
N ILE A 94 5.59 2.28 8.02
CA ILE A 94 4.90 1.66 6.91
C ILE A 94 3.99 0.57 7.46
N LEU A 95 2.69 0.81 7.44
CA LEU A 95 1.70 -0.17 7.89
C LEU A 95 1.20 -0.99 6.71
N ARG A 96 1.56 -2.25 6.64
CA ARG A 96 0.99 -3.22 5.71
C ARG A 96 -0.34 -3.74 6.26
N ILE A 97 -1.35 -3.83 5.38
CA ILE A 97 -2.59 -4.55 5.66
C ILE A 97 -2.84 -5.57 4.57
N ASP A 98 -3.06 -6.81 4.97
CA ASP A 98 -3.51 -7.90 4.09
C ASP A 98 -4.59 -8.73 4.79
N THR A 99 -5.04 -9.80 4.14
CA THR A 99 -6.13 -10.64 4.65
C THR A 99 -5.76 -11.42 5.93
N ASN A 100 -4.50 -11.39 6.35
CA ASN A 100 -4.02 -11.96 7.62
C ASN A 100 -3.87 -10.89 8.71
N GLY A 101 -4.14 -9.62 8.41
CA GLY A 101 -4.16 -8.51 9.37
C GLY A 101 -3.11 -7.43 9.11
N LEU A 102 -2.74 -6.74 10.20
CA LEU A 102 -1.88 -5.56 10.21
C LEU A 102 -0.42 -5.92 10.55
N ASN A 103 0.55 -5.34 9.86
CA ASN A 103 1.97 -5.54 10.12
C ASN A 103 2.80 -4.31 9.76
N TYR A 104 3.67 -3.84 10.66
CA TYR A 104 4.63 -2.77 10.38
C TYR A 104 5.87 -3.33 9.68
N ILE A 105 6.23 -2.76 8.52
CA ILE A 105 7.33 -3.25 7.68
C ILE A 105 8.42 -2.23 7.40
#